data_AF-A0AA96DVH8-F1
#
_entry.id   AF-A0AA96DVH8-F1
#
_cell.length_a   1.000
_cell.length_b   1.000
_cell.length_c   1.000
_cell.angle_alpha   90.00
_cell.angle_beta   90.00
_cell.angle_gamma   90.00
#
_symmetry.space_group_name_H-M   'P 1'
#
loop_
_entity.id
_entity.type
_entity.pdbx_description
1 polymer ?
#
loop_
_entity_poly.entity_id
_entity_poly.type
_entity_poly.pdbx_seq_one_letter_code
_entity_poly.pdbx_strand_id
1 'polypeptide(L)' 'MEDIKKQEDINFEDKITKAKELLEKLSNPQITINESLKLYNEGLKELELAQKLLEEAKLVFVTQSNNS' A
#
# COMPACT_ATOMS: atom_id res chain seq x y z
N MET A 1 -10.40 22.73 -21.49
CA MET A 1 -9.72 21.40 -21.44
C MET A 1 -9.67 21.02 -19.97
N GLU A 2 -10.87 20.95 -19.39
CA GLU A 2 -11.13 20.40 -18.09
C GLU A 2 -11.21 18.87 -18.21
N ASP A 3 -10.93 18.17 -17.11
CA ASP A 3 -11.23 16.74 -16.91
C ASP A 3 -10.15 15.70 -17.25
N ILE A 4 -8.87 15.98 -16.94
CA ILE A 4 -8.03 14.90 -16.39
C ILE A 4 -8.13 15.02 -14.87
N LYS A 5 -9.24 14.49 -14.34
CA LYS A 5 -9.43 14.30 -12.91
C LYS A 5 -8.20 13.58 -12.37
N LYS A 6 -7.58 14.24 -11.40
CA LYS A 6 -6.59 13.73 -10.44
C LYS A 6 -7.14 12.45 -9.82
N GLN A 7 -7.03 11.34 -10.54
CA GLN A 7 -7.11 10.01 -9.95
C GLN A 7 -5.86 9.96 -9.10
N GLU A 8 -6.00 10.08 -7.78
CA GLU A 8 -4.92 9.76 -6.86
C GLU A 8 -4.59 8.28 -7.12
N ASP A 9 -3.65 8.04 -8.02
CA ASP A 9 -3.24 6.71 -8.41
C ASP A 9 -2.71 6.02 -7.17
N ILE A 10 -3.54 5.13 -6.62
CA ILE A 10 -3.15 4.21 -5.56
C ILE A 10 -2.05 3.33 -6.15
N ASN A 11 -0.79 3.71 -5.93
CA ASN A 11 0.35 3.02 -6.48
C ASN A 11 1.04 2.14 -5.42
N PHE A 12 1.67 1.05 -5.87
CA PHE A 12 2.30 0.07 -5.00
C PHE A 12 3.43 0.69 -4.15
N GLU A 13 4.26 1.54 -4.75
CA GLU A 13 5.43 2.12 -4.10
C GLU A 13 5.06 3.05 -2.93
N ASP A 14 4.00 3.83 -3.06
CA ASP A 14 3.47 4.70 -2.00
C ASP A 14 2.95 3.87 -0.83
N LYS A 15 2.31 2.72 -1.11
CA LYS A 15 1.85 1.79 -0.06
C LYS A 15 3.00 1.19 0.72
N ILE A 16 4.04 0.75 0.03
CA ILE A 16 5.25 0.22 0.68
C ILE A 16 5.99 1.32 1.45
N THR A 17 6.09 2.53 0.90
CA THR A 17 6.72 3.68 1.55
C THR A 17 6.00 4.02 2.85
N LYS A 18 4.67 4.14 2.80
CA LYS A 18 3.86 4.45 3.98
C LYS A 18 3.91 3.34 5.04
N ALA A 19 3.92 2.07 4.62
CA ALA A 19 4.12 0.96 5.55
C ALA A 19 5.48 1.05 6.28
N LYS A 20 6.55 1.43 5.57
CA LYS A 20 7.89 1.64 6.17
C LYS A 20 7.89 2.81 7.16
N GLU A 21 7.28 3.94 6.80
CA GLU A 21 7.16 5.10 7.71
C GLU A 21 6.40 4.74 9.00
N LEU A 22 5.33 3.95 8.90
CA LEU A 22 4.57 3.48 10.06
C LEU A 22 5.42 2.56 10.94
N LEU A 23 6.24 1.68 10.35
CA LEU A 23 7.17 0.82 11.08
C LEU A 23 8.28 1.62 11.78
N GLU A 24 8.81 2.66 11.15
CA GLU A 24 9.77 3.57 11.77
C GLU A 24 9.17 4.28 12.98
N LYS A 25 7.92 4.74 12.88
CA LYS A 25 7.20 5.35 14.01
C LYS A 25 7.00 4.37 15.18
N LEU A 26 6.83 3.07 14.91
CA LEU A 26 6.77 2.03 15.95
C LEU A 26 8.10 1.86 16.70
N SER A 27 9.21 2.29 16.11
CA SER A 27 10.53 2.24 16.75
C SER A 27 10.75 3.39 17.74
N ASN A 28 9.83 4.35 17.83
CA ASN A 28 9.90 5.46 18.78
C ASN A 28 9.63 4.95 20.22
N PRO A 29 10.59 5.06 21.15
CA PRO A 29 10.41 4.57 22.52
C PRO A 29 9.38 5.38 23.34
N GLN A 30 8.93 6.54 22.84
CA GLN A 30 7.90 7.37 23.50
C GLN A 30 6.48 7.09 23.01
N ILE A 31 6.30 6.14 22.08
CA ILE A 31 4.98 5.80 21.56
C ILE A 31 4.11 5.14 22.64
N THR A 32 2.84 5.52 22.72
CA THR A 32 1.90 4.83 23.61
C THR A 32 1.46 3.49 23.01
N ILE A 33 1.04 2.54 23.86
CA ILE A 33 0.51 1.24 23.42
C ILE A 33 -0.72 1.40 22.49
N ASN A 34 -1.56 2.40 22.73
CA ASN A 34 -2.73 2.63 21.90
C ASN A 34 -2.33 3.09 20.48
N GLU A 35 -1.36 4.00 20.41
CA GLU A 35 -0.82 4.48 19.14
C GLU A 35 -0.07 3.37 18.41
N SER A 36 0.72 2.54 19.10
CA SER A 36 1.43 1.43 18.45
C SER A 36 0.48 0.42 17.82
N LEU A 37 -0.64 0.10 18.48
CA LEU A 37 -1.67 -0.77 17.89
C LEU A 37 -2.35 -0.14 16.67
N LYS A 38 -2.60 1.17 16.68
CA LYS A 38 -3.17 1.88 15.52
C LYS A 38 -2.21 1.87 14.34
N LEU A 39 -0.95 2.27 14.55
CA LEU A 39 0.06 2.31 13.49
C LEU A 39 0.35 0.92 12.92
N TYR A 40 0.35 -0.11 13.78
CA TYR A 40 0.50 -1.50 13.34
C TYR A 40 -0.65 -1.92 12.41
N ASN A 41 -1.89 -1.68 12.80
CA ASN A 41 -3.06 -2.01 11.98
C ASN A 41 -3.09 -1.22 10.67
N GLU A 42 -2.71 0.06 10.71
CA GLU A 42 -2.57 0.88 9.50
C GLU A 42 -1.48 0.33 8.58
N GLY A 43 -0.32 -0.05 9.12
CA GLY A 43 0.78 -0.64 8.35
C GLY A 43 0.36 -1.94 7.67
N LEU A 44 -0.34 -2.83 8.38
CA LEU A 44 -0.90 -4.05 7.80
C LEU A 44 -1.85 -3.76 6.64
N LYS A 45 -2.71 -2.77 6.77
CA LYS A 45 -3.65 -2.38 5.71
C LYS A 45 -2.93 -1.85 4.46
N GLU A 46 -1.88 -1.04 4.63
CA GLU A 46 -1.11 -0.56 3.48
C GLU A 46 -0.39 -1.73 2.78
N LEU A 47 0.13 -2.71 3.53
CA LEU A 47 0.75 -3.92 2.97
C LEU A 47 -0.25 -4.82 2.23
N GLU A 48 -1.46 -5.00 2.78
CA GLU A 48 -2.53 -5.78 2.14
C GLU A 48 -2.94 -5.16 0.79
N LEU A 49 -3.08 -3.83 0.74
CA LEU A 49 -3.36 -3.11 -0.50
C LEU A 49 -2.22 -3.24 -1.51
N ALA A 50 -0.96 -3.15 -1.05
CA ALA A 50 0.21 -3.36 -1.92
C ALA A 50 0.22 -4.78 -2.51
N GLN A 51 -0.08 -5.78 -1.69
CA GLN A 51 -0.16 -7.17 -2.15
C GLN A 51 -1.27 -7.36 -3.19
N LYS A 52 -2.45 -6.78 -2.96
CA LYS A 52 -3.57 -6.83 -3.91
C LYS A 52 -3.20 -6.23 -5.27
N LEU A 53 -2.51 -5.08 -5.28
CA LEU A 53 -2.03 -4.46 -6.53
C LEU A 53 -1.06 -5.37 -7.29
N LEU A 54 -0.17 -6.08 -6.58
CA LEU A 54 0.75 -7.05 -7.21
C LEU A 54 0.00 -8.26 -7.78
N GLU A 55 -0.99 -8.77 -7.07
CA GLU A 55 -1.81 -9.91 -7.51
C GLU A 55 -2.62 -9.55 -8.77
N GLU A 56 -3.23 -8.37 -8.79
CA GLU A 56 -3.94 -7.84 -9.95
C GLU A 56 -3.00 -7.68 -11.16
N ALA A 57 -1.80 -7.10 -10.96
CA ALA A 57 -0.81 -6.95 -12.02
C ALA A 57 -0.35 -8.31 -12.58
N LYS A 58 -0.12 -9.31 -11.71
CA LYS A 58 0.22 -10.68 -12.13
C LYS A 58 -0.90 -11.34 -12.93
N LEU A 59 -2.15 -11.16 -12.51
CA LEU A 59 -3.31 -11.73 -13.21
C LEU A 59 -3.45 -11.15 -14.63
N VAL A 60 -3.29 -9.83 -14.78
CA VAL A 60 -3.29 -9.17 -16.09
C VAL A 60 -2.19 -9.73 -16.98
N PHE A 61 -0.97 -9.91 -16.47
CA PHE A 61 0.14 -10.48 -17.22
C PHE A 61 -0.15 -11.91 -17.71
N VAL A 62 -0.67 -12.78 -16.83
CA VAL A 62 -0.99 -14.17 -17.17
C VAL A 62 -2.11 -14.26 -18.21
N THR A 63 -3.16 -13.44 -18.07
CA THR A 63 -4.29 -13.43 -19.02
C THR A 63 -3.90 -12.90 -20.40
N GLN A 64 -3.00 -11.92 -20.47
CA GLN A 64 -2.45 -11.44 -21.75
C GLN A 64 -1.52 -12.47 -22.40
N SER A 65 -0.74 -13.20 -21.61
CA SER A 65 0.17 -14.25 -22.10
C SER A 65 -0.57 -15.47 -22.67
N ASN A 66 -1.73 -15.83 -22.12
CA ASN A 66 -2.50 -17.01 -22.55
C ASN A 66 -3.41 -16.74 -23.78
N ASN A 67 -3.65 -15.48 -24.12
CA ASN A 67 -4.46 -15.07 -25.27
C ASN A 67 -3.60 -14.66 -26.49
N SER A 68 -2.27 -14.89 -26.43
CA SER A 68 -1.31 -14.57 -27.48
C SER A 68 -0.73 -15.83 -28.14
#